data_AF-A0A2E6SEE1-F1
#
_entry.id   AF-A0A2E6SEE1-F1
#
_cell.length_a   1.000
_cell.length_b   1.000
_cell.length_c   1.000
_cell.angle_alpha   90.00
_cell.angle_beta   90.00
_cell.angle_gamma   90.00
#
_symmetry.space_group_name_H-M   'P 1'
#
loop_
_entity.id
_entity.type
_entity.pdbx_description
1 polymer ?
#
loop_
_entity_poly.entity_id
_entity_poly.type
_entity_poly.pdbx_seq_one_letter_code
_entity_poly.pdbx_strand_id
1 'polypeptide(L)'
;MSETIISDFNKDTLEVAFLLSRIFELLMEADQIGEMNLEDKEEFDRFNRTFTDLYRHNLETVQNMNTPVVADKIRHDISEIVEIEMGETKFIVVDDRDGGIPLVRNKQVDQFIHYFQTKGRKQFDIWLKRYVQYKDLILPILKEHEMPEEFIYLAMIESGLNPKAYSRANASGMWQFIYATGKRYGLSRDWYRDERRDPVKATHAACKYLKDLNNLFDNWYLTLAAYNCGEGRVLRASKLHQTYDFWQLQSLPRETRNYVPYFLSAAIIAKAPEAYGFVIPEAEPFQYEEVILKKSADIAVLARVAGIKAKMLRDYNPELRQSATPTDGPYKLKLPVGKKEDFVKAWNAIPENERFAPQFVIHRVRYGESLWTISKKYGVSIHDLAAVNKIRNRNKVRVGQKLKVPLKGGQIWGTGENGGPPGHSKRIYKVKRGDTLGQIAEDFGTVTSKIRRWNNMKYGSHLIHPGQKLVIWVKGG
;
A
#
# COMPACT_ATOMS: atom_id res chain seq x y z
N MET A 1 -13.40 39.54 -37.27
CA MET A 1 -12.81 40.91 -37.30
C MET A 1 -12.61 41.52 -35.92
N SER A 2 -13.16 40.94 -34.85
CA SER A 2 -12.92 41.36 -33.45
C SER A 2 -11.66 40.77 -32.82
N GLU A 3 -11.06 39.74 -33.41
CA GLU A 3 -9.86 39.08 -32.87
C GLU A 3 -8.56 39.64 -33.46
N THR A 4 -8.64 40.36 -34.59
CA THR A 4 -7.46 40.90 -35.28
C THR A 4 -7.04 42.28 -34.75
N ILE A 5 -7.94 42.98 -34.05
CA ILE A 5 -7.70 44.35 -33.52
C ILE A 5 -7.22 44.32 -32.06
N ILE A 6 -7.45 43.22 -31.33
CA ILE A 6 -6.89 43.02 -29.98
C ILE A 6 -5.40 42.60 -30.04
N SER A 7 -4.91 42.25 -31.24
CA SER A 7 -3.52 41.86 -31.49
C SER A 7 -2.50 43.01 -31.39
N ASP A 8 -2.93 44.27 -31.38
CA ASP A 8 -2.05 45.36 -31.85
C ASP A 8 -1.72 46.47 -30.82
N PHE A 9 -1.96 46.27 -29.52
CA PHE A 9 -1.60 47.33 -28.56
C PHE A 9 -0.70 46.96 -27.37
N ASN A 10 -0.64 45.74 -26.82
CA ASN A 10 0.22 45.47 -25.64
C ASN A 10 0.76 44.02 -25.53
N LYS A 11 1.04 43.37 -26.66
CA LYS A 11 1.81 42.12 -26.84
C LYS A 11 2.18 41.32 -25.56
N ASP A 12 1.25 40.50 -25.06
CA ASP A 12 1.46 39.06 -24.83
C ASP A 12 0.19 38.41 -24.25
N THR A 13 -0.29 37.34 -24.90
CA THR A 13 -1.51 36.57 -24.57
C THR A 13 -1.24 35.47 -23.54
N LEU A 14 -2.31 34.88 -22.96
CA LEU A 14 -2.26 33.70 -22.05
C LEU A 14 -1.38 32.54 -22.57
N GLU A 15 -1.18 32.49 -23.87
CA GLU A 15 -0.32 31.56 -24.57
C GLU A 15 1.16 31.72 -24.16
N VAL A 16 1.62 32.93 -23.85
CA VAL A 16 3.00 33.21 -23.40
C VAL A 16 3.26 32.66 -22.01
N ALA A 17 2.33 32.82 -21.06
CA ALA A 17 2.48 32.23 -19.73
C ALA A 17 2.48 30.68 -19.78
N PHE A 18 1.65 30.10 -20.65
CA PHE A 18 1.63 28.65 -20.87
C PHE A 18 2.93 28.16 -21.52
N LEU A 19 3.41 28.84 -22.57
CA LEU A 19 4.67 28.52 -23.24
C LEU A 19 5.87 28.68 -22.31
N LEU A 20 5.90 29.70 -21.44
CA LEU A 20 6.95 29.87 -20.41
C LEU A 20 6.94 28.74 -19.39
N SER A 21 5.76 28.34 -18.90
CA SER A 21 5.64 27.19 -18.00
C SER A 21 6.10 25.89 -18.67
N ARG A 22 5.82 25.75 -19.97
CA ARG A 22 6.24 24.59 -20.76
C ARG A 22 7.74 24.60 -21.05
N ILE A 23 8.34 25.76 -21.29
CA ILE A 23 9.79 25.93 -21.43
C ILE A 23 10.47 25.57 -20.09
N PHE A 24 9.90 25.98 -18.96
CA PHE A 24 10.43 25.61 -17.64
C PHE A 24 10.36 24.11 -17.38
N GLU A 25 9.25 23.45 -17.74
CA GLU A 25 9.13 21.99 -17.69
C GLU A 25 10.15 21.30 -18.62
N LEU A 26 10.33 21.78 -19.84
CA LEU A 26 11.27 21.21 -20.80
C LEU A 26 12.73 21.43 -20.40
N LEU A 27 13.08 22.55 -19.75
CA LEU A 27 14.41 22.77 -19.17
C LEU A 27 14.67 21.84 -17.98
N MET A 28 13.66 21.58 -17.16
CA MET A 28 13.70 20.59 -16.08
C MET A 28 13.78 19.15 -16.59
N GLU A 29 13.33 18.89 -17.82
CA GLU A 29 13.46 17.61 -18.52
C GLU A 29 14.80 17.49 -19.28
N ALA A 30 15.36 18.60 -19.79
CA ALA A 30 16.66 18.62 -20.46
C ALA A 30 17.81 18.27 -19.50
N ASP A 31 17.70 18.69 -18.23
CA ASP A 31 18.59 18.28 -17.12
C ASP A 31 18.55 16.75 -16.83
N GLN A 32 17.69 16.00 -17.52
CA GLN A 32 17.53 14.54 -17.44
C GLN A 32 18.10 13.77 -18.65
N ILE A 33 18.64 14.46 -19.68
CA ILE A 33 19.20 13.83 -20.88
C ILE A 33 20.73 13.71 -20.77
N GLY A 34 21.21 12.61 -20.17
CA GLY A 34 22.59 12.12 -20.31
C GLY A 34 23.72 13.06 -19.85
N GLU A 35 24.98 12.63 -20.04
CA GLU A 35 26.17 13.46 -19.74
C GLU A 35 26.28 14.60 -20.77
N MET A 36 26.11 15.85 -20.31
CA MET A 36 26.41 17.06 -21.10
C MET A 36 27.92 17.28 -21.12
N ASN A 37 28.49 17.55 -22.29
CA ASN A 37 29.89 17.95 -22.36
C ASN A 37 30.06 19.38 -21.79
N LEU A 38 31.29 19.82 -21.56
CA LEU A 38 31.55 21.11 -20.91
C LEU A 38 30.97 22.30 -21.70
N GLU A 39 30.97 22.22 -23.02
CA GLU A 39 30.47 23.26 -23.94
C GLU A 39 28.93 23.32 -23.93
N ASP A 40 28.27 22.15 -23.88
CA ASP A 40 26.80 22.04 -23.74
C ASP A 40 26.32 22.63 -22.42
N LYS A 41 27.10 22.42 -21.34
CA LYS A 41 26.77 22.95 -20.00
C LYS A 41 26.91 24.46 -19.94
N GLU A 42 27.95 25.01 -20.56
CA GLU A 42 28.16 26.46 -20.62
C GLU A 42 27.10 27.17 -21.47
N GLU A 43 26.67 26.59 -22.59
CA GLU A 43 25.56 27.11 -23.39
C GLU A 43 24.21 27.01 -22.66
N PHE A 44 23.96 25.93 -21.92
CA PHE A 44 22.75 25.78 -21.10
C PHE A 44 22.69 26.81 -19.97
N ASP A 45 23.80 27.05 -19.27
CA ASP A 45 23.88 28.05 -18.21
C ASP A 45 23.77 29.48 -18.75
N ARG A 46 24.24 29.73 -19.97
CA ARG A 46 24.06 31.01 -20.68
C ARG A 46 22.60 31.22 -21.08
N PHE A 47 21.95 30.19 -21.59
CA PHE A 47 20.52 30.21 -21.92
C PHE A 47 19.66 30.47 -20.68
N ASN A 48 19.91 29.75 -19.57
CA ASN A 48 19.16 29.94 -18.32
C ASN A 48 19.28 31.35 -17.75
N ARG A 49 20.48 31.93 -17.79
CA ARG A 49 20.70 33.32 -17.34
C ARG A 49 19.92 34.31 -18.21
N THR A 50 20.04 34.18 -19.53
CA THR A 50 19.35 35.04 -20.49
C THR A 50 17.82 34.91 -20.38
N PHE A 51 17.32 33.70 -20.18
CA PHE A 51 15.89 33.43 -19.99
C PHE A 51 15.36 33.97 -18.66
N THR A 52 16.13 33.85 -17.58
CA THR A 52 15.77 34.41 -16.27
C THR A 52 15.74 35.94 -16.31
N ASP A 53 16.67 36.56 -17.01
CA ASP A 53 16.69 38.02 -17.18
C ASP A 53 15.52 38.51 -18.03
N LEU A 54 15.18 37.78 -19.11
CA LEU A 54 14.03 38.07 -19.96
C LEU A 54 12.71 37.90 -19.18
N TYR A 55 12.61 36.87 -18.33
CA TYR A 55 11.47 36.67 -17.44
C TYR A 55 11.32 37.78 -16.40
N ARG A 56 12.46 38.25 -15.86
CA ARG A 56 12.48 39.20 -14.74
C ARG A 56 12.33 40.66 -15.18
N HIS A 57 12.76 41.02 -16.39
CA HIS A 57 12.84 42.43 -16.81
C HIS A 57 12.02 42.77 -18.06
N ASN A 58 11.60 41.81 -18.88
CA ASN A 58 10.94 42.09 -20.17
C ASN A 58 9.47 41.64 -20.26
N LEU A 59 8.91 41.02 -19.21
CA LEU A 59 7.51 40.56 -19.17
C LEU A 59 6.69 41.37 -18.16
N GLU A 60 6.07 42.46 -18.62
CA GLU A 60 5.26 43.37 -17.78
C GLU A 60 3.94 42.73 -17.27
N THR A 61 3.50 41.60 -17.83
CA THR A 61 2.24 40.92 -17.46
C THR A 61 2.23 40.39 -16.02
N VAL A 62 3.39 40.23 -15.39
CA VAL A 62 3.49 39.71 -14.01
C VAL A 62 3.39 40.82 -12.96
N GLN A 63 3.55 42.09 -13.33
CA GLN A 63 3.55 43.20 -12.36
C GLN A 63 2.15 43.74 -11.99
N ASN A 64 1.11 43.41 -12.76
CA ASN A 64 -0.26 43.91 -12.49
C ASN A 64 -1.18 42.93 -11.73
N MET A 65 -0.66 41.81 -11.21
CA MET A 65 -1.39 41.01 -10.23
C MET A 65 -1.03 41.45 -8.80
N ASN A 66 -1.81 42.40 -8.26
CA ASN A 66 -1.76 42.87 -6.89
C ASN A 66 -1.60 41.71 -5.87
N THR A 67 -0.37 41.48 -5.39
CA THR A 67 -0.13 40.73 -4.15
C THR A 67 1.00 41.34 -3.31
N PRO A 68 0.81 42.53 -2.69
CA PRO A 68 1.81 43.15 -1.82
C PRO A 68 2.05 42.42 -0.48
N VAL A 69 1.42 41.27 -0.24
CA VAL A 69 1.44 40.57 1.07
C VAL A 69 2.53 39.49 1.15
N VAL A 70 3.14 39.09 0.02
CA VAL A 70 4.17 38.04 0.00
C VAL A 70 5.57 38.61 0.27
N ALA A 71 5.86 39.83 -0.19
CA ALA A 71 7.18 40.43 -0.08
C ALA A 71 7.52 40.91 1.34
N ASP A 72 6.55 41.45 2.09
CA ASP A 72 6.78 41.90 3.48
C ASP A 72 6.88 40.73 4.47
N LYS A 73 6.22 39.60 4.17
CA LYS A 73 6.35 38.37 4.97
C LYS A 73 7.73 37.73 4.82
N ILE A 74 8.35 37.85 3.63
CA ILE A 74 9.71 37.36 3.36
C ILE A 74 10.78 38.21 4.05
N ARG A 75 10.52 39.50 4.33
CA ARG A 75 11.49 40.38 5.02
C ARG A 75 11.56 40.16 6.52
N HIS A 76 10.46 39.79 7.17
CA HIS A 76 10.42 39.59 8.63
C HIS A 76 11.07 38.27 9.07
N ASP A 77 11.09 37.27 8.19
CA ASP A 77 11.68 35.94 8.44
C ASP A 77 13.24 35.91 8.34
N ILE A 78 13.89 37.03 7.97
CA ILE A 78 15.33 37.09 7.70
C ILE A 78 16.15 37.59 8.90
N SER A 79 15.59 38.33 9.86
CA SER A 79 16.43 39.17 10.74
C SER A 79 16.87 38.60 12.08
N GLU A 80 16.33 37.49 12.61
CA GLU A 80 16.84 36.96 13.88
C GLU A 80 16.69 35.45 13.96
N ILE A 81 17.80 34.71 13.93
CA ILE A 81 18.04 33.49 14.73
C ILE A 81 19.54 33.13 14.63
N VAL A 82 20.15 33.00 15.80
CA VAL A 82 21.57 32.83 16.09
C VAL A 82 22.14 31.53 15.50
N GLU A 83 23.35 31.65 14.94
CA GLU A 83 24.01 30.67 14.07
C GLU A 83 25.05 29.84 14.82
N ILE A 84 25.09 28.52 14.56
CA ILE A 84 26.25 27.66 14.82
C ILE A 84 26.54 26.89 13.53
N GLU A 85 27.79 26.95 13.06
CA GLU A 85 28.21 26.45 11.75
C GLU A 85 28.80 25.02 11.81
N MET A 86 28.32 24.14 10.93
CA MET A 86 29.00 22.91 10.53
C MET A 86 28.79 22.65 9.03
N GLY A 87 29.82 22.87 8.20
CA GLY A 87 29.95 22.37 6.82
C GLY A 87 28.79 22.68 5.86
N GLU A 88 28.67 23.96 5.44
CA GLU A 88 27.76 24.52 4.41
C GLU A 88 26.24 24.27 4.53
N THR A 89 25.78 23.34 5.39
CA THR A 89 24.35 23.06 5.61
C THR A 89 24.01 23.30 7.07
N LYS A 90 23.20 24.33 7.35
CA LYS A 90 22.75 24.66 8.71
C LYS A 90 21.68 23.65 9.17
N PHE A 91 21.89 23.06 10.35
CA PHE A 91 20.94 22.15 10.99
C PHE A 91 20.42 22.75 12.30
N ILE A 92 19.13 22.57 12.56
CA ILE A 92 18.48 22.89 13.84
C ILE A 92 18.14 21.57 14.52
N VAL A 93 18.70 21.30 15.69
CA VAL A 93 18.40 20.10 16.47
C VAL A 93 17.02 20.27 17.13
N VAL A 94 16.10 19.33 16.85
CA VAL A 94 14.76 19.29 17.45
C VAL A 94 14.72 18.32 18.61
N ASP A 95 15.38 17.18 18.48
CA ASP A 95 15.45 16.12 19.50
C ASP A 95 16.72 15.30 19.29
N ASP A 96 17.53 15.15 20.33
CA ASP A 96 18.77 14.38 20.32
C ASP A 96 18.91 13.60 21.63
N ARG A 97 17.84 12.86 21.97
CA ARG A 97 17.82 12.00 23.14
C ARG A 97 18.70 10.76 22.94
N ASP A 98 19.35 10.33 24.01
CA ASP A 98 20.13 9.09 24.01
C ASP A 98 19.24 7.87 23.66
N GLY A 99 19.76 6.97 22.82
CA GLY A 99 19.04 5.84 22.26
C GLY A 99 17.95 6.18 21.22
N GLY A 100 17.75 7.47 20.88
CA GLY A 100 16.84 7.92 19.83
C GLY A 100 17.52 8.12 18.47
N ILE A 101 16.72 8.28 17.42
CA ILE A 101 17.22 8.83 16.15
C ILE A 101 17.25 10.36 16.27
N PRO A 102 18.39 11.04 16.08
CA PRO A 102 18.44 12.49 16.14
C PRO A 102 17.50 13.12 15.12
N LEU A 103 16.60 13.98 15.58
CA LEU A 103 15.68 14.74 14.74
C LEU A 103 16.26 16.11 14.50
N VAL A 104 16.68 16.36 13.26
CA VAL A 104 17.25 17.64 12.84
C VAL A 104 16.41 18.25 11.72
N ARG A 105 16.38 19.58 11.66
CA ARG A 105 15.79 20.36 10.57
C ARG A 105 16.87 21.01 9.75
N ASN A 106 16.68 21.01 8.44
CA ASN A 106 17.44 21.79 7.47
C ASN A 106 16.46 22.21 6.36
N LYS A 107 16.95 22.92 5.35
CA LYS A 107 16.13 23.39 4.22
C LYS A 107 15.32 22.27 3.55
N GLN A 108 15.87 21.06 3.42
CA GLN A 108 15.17 19.93 2.79
C GLN A 108 14.06 19.37 3.70
N VAL A 109 14.34 19.21 5.00
CA VAL A 109 13.34 18.78 5.99
C VAL A 109 12.19 19.80 6.04
N ASP A 110 12.49 21.09 6.04
CA ASP A 110 11.49 22.16 6.07
C ASP A 110 10.62 22.19 4.81
N GLN A 111 11.19 21.90 3.64
CA GLN A 111 10.42 21.72 2.41
C GLN A 111 9.40 20.58 2.53
N PHE A 112 9.78 19.45 3.14
CA PHE A 112 8.86 18.34 3.36
C PHE A 112 7.83 18.62 4.46
N ILE A 113 8.21 19.36 5.51
CA ILE A 113 7.25 19.85 6.51
C ILE A 113 6.19 20.72 5.81
N HIS A 114 6.61 21.68 5.00
CA HIS A 114 5.70 22.54 4.23
C HIS A 114 4.84 21.75 3.25
N TYR A 115 5.41 20.74 2.58
CA TYR A 115 4.65 19.83 1.72
C TYR A 115 3.52 19.14 2.50
N PHE A 116 3.81 18.58 3.68
CA PHE A 116 2.79 17.94 4.50
C PHE A 116 1.76 18.93 5.04
N GLN A 117 2.14 20.16 5.35
CA GLN A 117 1.19 21.20 5.78
C GLN A 117 0.23 21.64 4.66
N THR A 118 0.63 21.49 3.39
CA THR A 118 -0.10 21.95 2.21
C THR A 118 -0.63 20.78 1.37
N LYS A 119 0.09 20.39 0.31
CA LYS A 119 -0.34 19.40 -0.68
C LYS A 119 -0.50 18.00 -0.08
N GLY A 120 0.33 17.63 0.88
CA GLY A 120 0.34 16.33 1.56
C GLY A 120 -0.62 16.21 2.74
N ARG A 121 -1.30 17.29 3.14
CA ARG A 121 -2.04 17.38 4.41
C ARG A 121 -3.07 16.28 4.62
N LYS A 122 -3.96 16.10 3.64
CA LYS A 122 -5.01 15.06 3.69
C LYS A 122 -4.45 13.65 3.87
N GLN A 123 -3.30 13.38 3.24
CA GLN A 123 -2.67 12.07 3.33
C GLN A 123 -2.02 11.86 4.70
N PHE A 124 -1.41 12.92 5.24
CA PHE A 124 -0.78 12.90 6.56
C PHE A 124 -1.82 12.76 7.69
N ASP A 125 -3.00 13.37 7.57
CA ASP A 125 -4.12 13.17 8.51
C ASP A 125 -4.52 11.68 8.62
N ILE A 126 -4.55 10.97 7.49
CA ILE A 126 -4.83 9.53 7.45
C ILE A 126 -3.72 8.74 8.17
N TRP A 127 -2.47 9.19 8.03
CA TRP A 127 -1.32 8.55 8.68
C TRP A 127 -1.34 8.76 10.19
N LEU A 128 -1.62 9.97 10.66
CA LEU A 128 -1.80 10.26 12.09
C LEU A 128 -2.91 9.41 12.70
N LYS A 129 -4.03 9.22 11.98
CA LYS A 129 -5.11 8.35 12.44
C LYS A 129 -4.66 6.90 12.64
N ARG A 130 -3.88 6.38 11.71
CA ARG A 130 -3.34 5.02 11.81
C ARG A 130 -2.20 4.93 12.82
N TYR A 131 -1.45 6.00 13.04
CA TYR A 131 -0.47 6.08 14.11
C TYR A 131 -1.14 5.87 15.47
N VAL A 132 -2.20 6.61 15.77
CA VAL A 132 -2.98 6.41 17.00
C VAL A 132 -3.50 4.98 17.11
N GLN A 133 -3.97 4.41 16.00
CA GLN A 133 -4.46 3.04 15.95
C GLN A 133 -3.38 1.97 16.23
N TYR A 134 -2.14 2.14 15.77
CA TYR A 134 -1.13 1.06 15.81
C TYR A 134 0.06 1.32 16.75
N LYS A 135 0.22 2.52 17.30
CA LYS A 135 1.36 2.86 18.18
C LYS A 135 1.47 1.92 19.39
N ASP A 136 0.34 1.59 20.02
CA ASP A 136 0.32 0.74 21.22
C ASP A 136 0.66 -0.73 20.90
N LEU A 137 0.63 -1.11 19.62
CA LEU A 137 1.08 -2.41 19.13
C LEU A 137 2.57 -2.41 18.77
N ILE A 138 3.04 -1.34 18.13
CA ILE A 138 4.38 -1.27 17.52
C ILE A 138 5.45 -0.82 18.53
N LEU A 139 5.17 0.22 19.33
CA LEU A 139 6.15 0.79 20.26
C LEU A 139 6.68 -0.23 21.29
N PRO A 140 5.84 -1.11 21.89
CA PRO A 140 6.34 -2.14 22.78
C PRO A 140 7.29 -3.13 22.10
N ILE A 141 7.04 -3.47 20.83
CA ILE A 141 7.90 -4.36 20.05
C ILE A 141 9.24 -3.68 19.74
N LEU A 142 9.24 -2.40 19.38
CA LEU A 142 10.48 -1.63 19.19
C LEU A 142 11.31 -1.63 20.47
N LYS A 143 10.67 -1.36 21.61
CA LYS A 143 11.31 -1.40 22.93
C LYS A 143 11.88 -2.77 23.28
N GLU A 144 11.15 -3.86 23.01
CA GLU A 144 11.63 -5.24 23.21
C GLU A 144 12.92 -5.52 22.42
N HIS A 145 13.05 -4.96 21.22
CA HIS A 145 14.22 -5.15 20.35
C HIS A 145 15.33 -4.11 20.58
N GLU A 146 15.17 -3.23 21.58
CA GLU A 146 16.08 -2.11 21.88
C GLU A 146 16.23 -1.14 20.69
N MET A 147 15.14 -0.91 19.97
CA MET A 147 15.10 -0.03 18.81
C MET A 147 14.53 1.35 19.18
N PRO A 148 15.05 2.44 18.58
CA PRO A 148 14.46 3.78 18.67
C PRO A 148 12.95 3.81 18.34
N GLU A 149 12.18 4.58 19.10
CA GLU A 149 10.74 4.71 18.90
C GLU A 149 10.39 5.35 17.55
N GLU A 150 11.28 6.18 17.01
CA GLU A 150 11.11 6.90 15.75
C GLU A 150 10.92 5.96 14.56
N PHE A 151 11.33 4.69 14.66
CA PHE A 151 11.12 3.72 13.58
C PHE A 151 9.63 3.43 13.29
N ILE A 152 8.69 3.79 14.18
CA ILE A 152 7.28 3.77 13.79
C ILE A 152 6.97 4.72 12.61
N TYR A 153 7.71 5.83 12.50
CA TYR A 153 7.57 6.78 11.40
C TYR A 153 8.17 6.24 10.10
N LEU A 154 9.04 5.24 10.16
CA LEU A 154 9.52 4.52 8.99
C LEU A 154 8.36 3.74 8.36
N ALA A 155 7.61 2.98 9.17
CA ALA A 155 6.39 2.31 8.71
C ALA A 155 5.31 3.30 8.24
N MET A 156 5.30 4.51 8.79
CA MET A 156 4.44 5.61 8.34
C MET A 156 4.81 6.08 6.94
N ILE A 157 6.07 6.41 6.65
CA ILE A 157 6.44 6.89 5.31
C ILE A 157 6.39 5.79 4.24
N GLU A 158 6.62 4.54 4.62
CA GLU A 158 6.60 3.38 3.71
C GLU A 158 5.19 3.03 3.19
N SER A 159 4.17 3.13 4.05
CA SER A 159 2.83 2.64 3.72
C SER A 159 1.68 3.48 4.26
N GLY A 160 1.98 4.50 5.05
CA GLY A 160 1.01 5.16 5.90
C GLY A 160 0.46 4.22 6.97
N LEU A 161 1.31 3.35 7.56
CA LEU A 161 0.90 2.32 8.53
C LEU A 161 -0.24 1.43 8.02
N ASN A 162 -0.24 1.09 6.72
CA ASN A 162 -1.28 0.27 6.12
C ASN A 162 -0.83 -1.20 6.00
N PRO A 163 -1.41 -2.14 6.77
CA PRO A 163 -1.05 -3.56 6.71
C PRO A 163 -1.30 -4.20 5.34
N LYS A 164 -2.17 -3.63 4.51
CA LYS A 164 -2.53 -4.17 3.18
C LYS A 164 -1.85 -3.43 2.03
N ALA A 165 -0.93 -2.50 2.31
CA ALA A 165 -0.20 -1.77 1.27
C ALA A 165 0.55 -2.73 0.34
N TYR A 166 0.62 -2.35 -0.94
CA TYR A 166 1.31 -3.12 -1.96
C TYR A 166 1.91 -2.18 -3.00
N SER A 167 3.23 -2.25 -3.23
CA SER A 167 3.92 -1.41 -4.21
C SER A 167 4.00 -2.05 -5.59
N ARG A 168 4.34 -1.23 -6.60
CA ARG A 168 4.67 -1.70 -7.95
C ARG A 168 5.89 -2.63 -7.96
N ALA A 169 6.82 -2.47 -7.02
CA ALA A 169 7.98 -3.32 -6.83
C ALA A 169 7.69 -4.61 -6.02
N ASN A 170 6.40 -4.91 -5.75
CA ASN A 170 5.94 -6.07 -4.99
C ASN A 170 6.34 -6.07 -3.50
N ALA A 171 6.67 -4.90 -2.95
CA ALA A 171 6.73 -4.68 -1.50
C ALA A 171 5.31 -4.76 -0.91
N SER A 172 5.18 -5.24 0.33
CA SER A 172 3.88 -5.53 0.95
C SER A 172 3.88 -5.20 2.43
N GLY A 173 2.74 -4.73 2.93
CA GLY A 173 2.49 -4.48 4.35
C GLY A 173 3.03 -3.15 4.87
N MET A 174 2.95 -2.97 6.20
CA MET A 174 3.28 -1.71 6.86
C MET A 174 4.72 -1.27 6.60
N TRP A 175 5.63 -2.25 6.63
CA TRP A 175 7.07 -2.07 6.49
C TRP A 175 7.56 -2.24 5.04
N GLN A 176 6.66 -2.40 4.06
CA GLN A 176 7.00 -2.55 2.64
C GLN A 176 8.11 -3.57 2.35
N PHE A 177 8.05 -4.75 2.98
CA PHE A 177 9.00 -5.82 2.69
C PHE A 177 8.84 -6.35 1.26
N ILE A 178 9.93 -6.38 0.49
CA ILE A 178 10.03 -7.25 -0.69
C ILE A 178 10.08 -8.72 -0.23
N TYR A 179 9.53 -9.64 -1.03
CA TYR A 179 9.40 -11.05 -0.65
C TYR A 179 10.72 -11.71 -0.21
N ALA A 180 11.82 -11.46 -0.94
CA ALA A 180 13.12 -12.05 -0.63
C ALA A 180 13.63 -11.62 0.76
N THR A 181 13.58 -10.32 1.04
CA THR A 181 13.98 -9.74 2.33
C THR A 181 13.07 -10.21 3.45
N GLY A 182 11.75 -10.15 3.26
CA GLY A 182 10.80 -10.64 4.26
C GLY A 182 11.05 -12.11 4.62
N LYS A 183 11.32 -12.97 3.61
CA LYS A 183 11.66 -14.37 3.84
C LYS A 183 12.96 -14.54 4.62
N ARG A 184 14.00 -13.74 4.32
CA ARG A 184 15.28 -13.74 5.07
C ARG A 184 15.03 -13.47 6.55
N TYR A 185 14.11 -12.56 6.87
CA TYR A 185 13.75 -12.19 8.24
C TYR A 185 12.56 -12.98 8.83
N GLY A 186 12.27 -14.16 8.27
CA GLY A 186 11.34 -15.12 8.87
C GLY A 186 9.86 -14.92 8.51
N LEU A 187 9.52 -14.00 7.60
CA LEU A 187 8.16 -13.84 7.12
C LEU A 187 7.84 -14.87 6.03
N SER A 188 6.80 -15.65 6.25
CA SER A 188 6.32 -16.61 5.26
C SER A 188 5.25 -16.01 4.35
N ARG A 189 5.21 -16.49 3.11
CA ARG A 189 4.13 -16.21 2.17
C ARG A 189 3.79 -17.49 1.44
N ASP A 190 2.53 -17.87 1.56
CA ASP A 190 1.94 -19.02 0.87
C ASP A 190 0.61 -18.61 0.24
N TRP A 191 -0.19 -19.58 -0.17
CA TRP A 191 -1.49 -19.33 -0.80
C TRP A 191 -2.46 -18.61 0.13
N TYR A 192 -2.46 -18.96 1.41
CA TYR A 192 -3.41 -18.50 2.42
C TYR A 192 -2.97 -17.22 3.09
N ARG A 193 -1.67 -17.07 3.36
CA ARG A 193 -1.12 -15.97 4.14
C ARG A 193 0.05 -15.27 3.44
N ASP A 194 0.14 -13.96 3.64
CA ASP A 194 1.32 -13.14 3.40
C ASP A 194 1.67 -12.42 4.69
N GLU A 195 2.61 -12.98 5.47
CA GLU A 195 2.92 -12.49 6.82
C GLU A 195 3.59 -11.12 6.84
N ARG A 196 4.02 -10.61 5.68
CA ARG A 196 4.44 -9.21 5.54
C ARG A 196 3.32 -8.22 5.87
N ARG A 197 2.07 -8.66 5.79
CA ARG A 197 0.87 -7.88 6.11
C ARG A 197 0.45 -8.00 7.56
N ASP A 198 1.00 -8.95 8.31
CA ASP A 198 0.75 -9.09 9.75
C ASP A 198 1.53 -8.00 10.50
N PRO A 199 0.87 -7.04 11.19
CA PRO A 199 1.57 -5.93 11.83
C PRO A 199 2.59 -6.37 12.88
N VAL A 200 2.31 -7.43 13.65
CA VAL A 200 3.21 -7.89 14.71
C VAL A 200 4.41 -8.61 14.11
N LYS A 201 4.18 -9.60 13.25
CA LYS A 201 5.28 -10.36 12.64
C LYS A 201 6.18 -9.47 11.78
N ALA A 202 5.58 -8.58 10.99
CA ALA A 202 6.33 -7.66 10.15
C ALA A 202 7.16 -6.67 10.99
N THR A 203 6.66 -6.23 12.14
CA THR A 203 7.41 -5.34 13.04
C THR A 203 8.62 -6.05 13.66
N HIS A 204 8.47 -7.28 14.16
CA HIS A 204 9.62 -8.06 14.63
C HIS A 204 10.66 -8.30 13.52
N ALA A 205 10.21 -8.57 12.29
CA ALA A 205 11.10 -8.74 11.14
C ALA A 205 11.83 -7.42 10.77
N ALA A 206 11.14 -6.29 10.84
CA ALA A 206 11.71 -4.96 10.63
C ALA A 206 12.75 -4.62 11.69
N CYS A 207 12.48 -4.88 12.96
CA CYS A 207 13.45 -4.67 14.05
C CYS A 207 14.74 -5.45 13.80
N LYS A 208 14.63 -6.74 13.46
CA LYS A 208 15.80 -7.57 13.13
C LYS A 208 16.59 -7.03 11.95
N TYR A 209 15.90 -6.62 10.88
CA TYR A 209 16.57 -6.06 9.70
C TYR A 209 17.27 -4.74 10.02
N LEU A 210 16.59 -3.82 10.70
CA LEU A 210 17.15 -2.53 11.09
C LEU A 210 18.32 -2.69 12.07
N LYS A 211 18.27 -3.67 12.99
CA LYS A 211 19.37 -3.99 13.91
C LYS A 211 20.59 -4.51 13.14
N ASP A 212 20.40 -5.38 12.14
CA ASP A 212 21.50 -5.83 11.27
C ASP A 212 22.14 -4.67 10.49
N LEU A 213 21.31 -3.76 9.95
CA LEU A 213 21.78 -2.56 9.25
C LEU A 213 22.53 -1.61 10.20
N ASN A 214 22.02 -1.40 11.41
CA ASN A 214 22.69 -0.52 12.36
C ASN A 214 23.99 -1.12 12.89
N ASN A 215 24.06 -2.44 13.09
CA ASN A 215 25.32 -3.11 13.43
C ASN A 215 26.38 -2.94 12.33
N LEU A 216 25.98 -2.71 11.08
CA LEU A 216 26.87 -2.49 9.96
C LEU A 216 27.37 -1.03 9.87
N PHE A 217 26.49 -0.06 10.12
CA PHE A 217 26.80 1.36 9.89
C PHE A 217 27.05 2.18 11.15
N ASP A 218 26.59 1.68 12.31
CA ASP A 218 26.55 2.39 13.60
C ASP A 218 26.00 3.83 13.47
N ASN A 219 24.98 3.97 12.62
CA ASN A 219 24.42 5.26 12.25
C ASN A 219 22.98 5.09 11.76
N TRP A 220 22.04 5.77 12.41
CA TRP A 220 20.62 5.66 12.09
C TRP A 220 20.26 6.24 10.71
N TYR A 221 20.92 7.31 10.25
CA TYR A 221 20.66 7.88 8.93
C TYR A 221 21.13 6.95 7.80
N LEU A 222 22.31 6.33 7.95
CA LEU A 222 22.77 5.32 7.01
C LEU A 222 21.91 4.05 7.06
N THR A 223 21.43 3.66 8.24
CA THR A 223 20.47 2.56 8.42
C THR A 223 19.18 2.81 7.64
N LEU A 224 18.60 4.01 7.77
CA LEU A 224 17.41 4.41 7.01
C LEU A 224 17.68 4.44 5.50
N ALA A 225 18.81 5.00 5.07
CA ALA A 225 19.19 5.01 3.65
C ALA A 225 19.37 3.59 3.09
N ALA A 226 19.97 2.69 3.86
CA ALA A 226 20.18 1.29 3.49
C ALA A 226 18.88 0.50 3.44
N TYR A 227 17.92 0.80 4.32
CA TYR A 227 16.58 0.22 4.27
C TYR A 227 15.89 0.52 2.93
N ASN A 228 16.05 1.74 2.41
CA ASN A 228 15.47 2.18 1.14
C ASN A 228 16.20 1.61 -0.09
N CYS A 229 17.53 1.70 -0.15
CA CYS A 229 18.28 1.42 -1.39
C CYS A 229 19.26 0.24 -1.34
N GLY A 230 19.31 -0.46 -0.20
CA GLY A 230 20.16 -1.61 0.07
C GLY A 230 21.53 -1.24 0.64
N GLU A 231 22.01 -2.06 1.57
CA GLU A 231 23.26 -1.86 2.32
C GLU A 231 24.50 -1.74 1.41
N GLY A 232 24.58 -2.56 0.36
CA GLY A 232 25.71 -2.53 -0.58
C GLY A 232 25.80 -1.25 -1.40
N ARG A 233 24.70 -0.50 -1.57
CA ARG A 233 24.73 0.80 -2.24
C ARG A 233 25.27 1.87 -1.31
N VAL A 234 24.83 1.88 -0.06
CA VAL A 234 25.32 2.80 0.97
C VAL A 234 26.80 2.58 1.22
N LEU A 235 27.25 1.33 1.39
CA LEU A 235 28.68 1.01 1.55
C LEU A 235 29.55 1.52 0.40
N ARG A 236 29.08 1.40 -0.86
CA ARG A 236 29.81 1.92 -2.03
C ARG A 236 29.87 3.45 -2.02
N ALA A 237 28.79 4.12 -1.64
CA ALA A 237 28.76 5.57 -1.52
C ALA A 237 29.69 6.06 -0.41
N SER A 238 29.64 5.44 0.78
CA SER A 238 30.54 5.75 1.89
C SER A 238 32.01 5.54 1.53
N LYS A 239 32.34 4.46 0.83
CA LYS A 239 33.70 4.21 0.35
C LYS A 239 34.17 5.24 -0.68
N LEU A 240 33.28 5.65 -1.60
CA LEU A 240 33.59 6.64 -2.63
C LEU A 240 33.89 8.01 -2.03
N HIS A 241 33.05 8.46 -1.09
CA HIS A 241 33.17 9.78 -0.45
C HIS A 241 34.05 9.79 0.80
N GLN A 242 34.58 8.64 1.21
CA GLN A 242 35.41 8.45 2.41
C GLN A 242 34.78 8.98 3.71
N THR A 243 33.45 8.90 3.80
CA THR A 243 32.67 9.42 4.92
C THR A 243 31.49 8.52 5.22
N TYR A 244 31.07 8.49 6.48
CA TYR A 244 29.83 7.84 6.93
C TYR A 244 28.76 8.87 7.30
N ASP A 245 28.99 10.14 6.99
CA ASP A 245 27.96 11.17 7.10
C ASP A 245 27.01 11.08 5.90
N PHE A 246 25.76 10.68 6.16
CA PHE A 246 24.69 10.60 5.16
C PHE A 246 24.58 11.88 4.32
N TRP A 247 24.71 13.05 4.93
CA TRP A 247 24.50 14.34 4.28
C TRP A 247 25.57 14.66 3.23
N GLN A 248 26.72 13.99 3.30
CA GLN A 248 27.82 14.12 2.35
C GLN A 248 27.76 13.11 1.20
N LEU A 249 26.88 12.10 1.25
CA LEU A 249 26.81 11.01 0.27
C LEU A 249 26.04 11.40 -1.00
N GLN A 250 26.57 12.35 -1.78
CA GLN A 250 25.91 12.89 -2.98
C GLN A 250 25.71 11.87 -4.12
N SER A 251 26.48 10.77 -4.11
CA SER A 251 26.35 9.68 -5.10
C SER A 251 25.16 8.75 -4.83
N LEU A 252 24.49 8.89 -3.68
CA LEU A 252 23.24 8.17 -3.44
C LEU A 252 22.14 8.65 -4.40
N PRO A 253 21.23 7.76 -4.82
CA PRO A 253 20.10 8.13 -5.66
C PRO A 253 19.29 9.26 -5.03
N ARG A 254 18.73 10.13 -5.87
CA ARG A 254 17.88 11.24 -5.41
C ARG A 254 16.75 10.78 -4.50
N GLU A 255 16.13 9.65 -4.83
CA GLU A 255 15.08 9.02 -3.99
C GLU A 255 15.58 8.76 -2.57
N THR A 256 16.77 8.16 -2.41
CA THR A 256 17.38 7.86 -1.12
C THR A 256 17.88 9.11 -0.40
N ARG A 257 18.46 10.09 -1.12
CA ARG A 257 18.87 11.36 -0.53
C ARG A 257 17.69 12.14 0.05
N ASN A 258 16.53 12.04 -0.59
CA ASN A 258 15.29 12.65 -0.12
C ASN A 258 14.57 11.82 0.97
N TYR A 259 14.94 10.54 1.12
CA TYR A 259 14.25 9.61 2.01
C TYR A 259 14.43 9.96 3.49
N VAL A 260 15.65 10.29 3.92
CA VAL A 260 15.92 10.68 5.31
C VAL A 260 15.26 12.01 5.68
N PRO A 261 15.36 13.10 4.87
CA PRO A 261 14.60 14.32 5.12
C PRO A 261 13.08 14.10 5.19
N TYR A 262 12.54 13.25 4.33
CA TYR A 262 11.12 12.89 4.34
C TYR A 262 10.73 12.17 5.64
N PHE A 263 11.53 11.19 6.08
CA PHE A 263 11.37 10.53 7.38
C PHE A 263 11.41 11.53 8.54
N LEU A 264 12.43 12.39 8.59
CA LEU A 264 12.62 13.38 9.67
C LEU A 264 11.43 14.33 9.75
N SER A 265 10.95 14.85 8.62
CA SER A 265 9.79 15.73 8.57
C SER A 265 8.52 15.05 9.12
N ALA A 266 8.29 13.78 8.76
CA ALA A 266 7.15 13.02 9.27
C ALA A 266 7.26 12.75 10.79
N ALA A 267 8.45 12.40 11.28
CA ALA A 267 8.72 12.17 12.68
C ALA A 267 8.53 13.45 13.52
N ILE A 268 9.08 14.57 13.05
CA ILE A 268 8.95 15.89 13.68
C ILE A 268 7.48 16.30 13.79
N ILE A 269 6.73 16.23 12.68
CA ILE A 269 5.30 16.57 12.69
C ILE A 269 4.53 15.64 13.62
N ALA A 270 4.77 14.33 13.55
CA ALA A 270 3.99 13.37 14.32
C ALA A 270 4.26 13.42 15.84
N LYS A 271 5.46 13.85 16.27
CA LYS A 271 5.77 14.10 17.69
C LYS A 271 5.06 15.34 18.25
N ALA A 272 4.82 16.37 17.43
CA ALA A 272 4.13 17.59 17.84
C ALA A 272 3.10 18.07 16.78
N PRO A 273 2.02 17.31 16.51
CA PRO A 273 1.13 17.58 15.37
C PRO A 273 0.51 18.98 15.39
N GLU A 274 0.10 19.45 16.58
CA GLU A 274 -0.54 20.74 16.76
C GLU A 274 0.38 21.92 16.41
N ALA A 275 1.69 21.80 16.71
CA ALA A 275 2.69 22.82 16.38
C ALA A 275 2.85 23.02 14.86
N TYR A 276 2.51 22.00 14.07
CA TYR A 276 2.54 22.05 12.61
C TYR A 276 1.15 22.22 12.00
N GLY A 277 0.14 22.52 12.83
CA GLY A 277 -1.21 22.80 12.42
C GLY A 277 -2.04 21.56 12.10
N PHE A 278 -1.66 20.37 12.59
CA PHE A 278 -2.48 19.15 12.49
C PHE A 278 -3.32 18.96 13.75
N VAL A 279 -4.44 18.24 13.61
CA VAL A 279 -5.26 17.81 14.74
C VAL A 279 -5.01 16.33 14.96
N ILE A 280 -4.79 15.91 16.21
CA ILE A 280 -4.67 14.49 16.54
C ILE A 280 -6.05 13.85 16.35
N PRO A 281 -6.21 12.94 15.39
CA PRO A 281 -7.50 12.32 15.12
C PRO A 281 -7.87 11.31 16.20
N GLU A 282 -9.14 11.29 16.60
CA GLU A 282 -9.68 10.20 17.42
C GLU A 282 -9.67 8.88 16.64
N ALA A 283 -9.05 7.86 17.24
CA ALA A 283 -9.02 6.50 16.71
C ALA A 283 -8.90 5.49 17.85
N GLU A 284 -9.66 4.39 17.71
CA GLU A 284 -9.56 3.26 18.63
C GLU A 284 -8.22 2.52 18.44
N PRO A 285 -7.48 2.23 19.52
CA PRO A 285 -6.29 1.38 19.48
C PRO A 285 -6.60 0.02 18.86
N PHE A 286 -5.69 -0.49 18.03
CA PHE A 286 -5.80 -1.81 17.42
C PHE A 286 -5.47 -2.88 18.46
N GLN A 287 -6.52 -3.34 19.15
CA GLN A 287 -6.43 -4.41 20.15
C GLN A 287 -7.24 -5.62 19.69
N TYR A 288 -6.71 -6.81 19.94
CA TYR A 288 -7.33 -8.07 19.52
C TYR A 288 -7.07 -9.20 20.52
N GLU A 289 -7.91 -10.22 20.43
CA GLU A 289 -7.76 -11.49 21.13
C GLU A 289 -7.48 -12.60 20.11
N GLU A 290 -6.69 -13.60 20.50
CA GLU A 290 -6.40 -14.76 19.64
C GLU A 290 -7.24 -15.98 20.00
N VAL A 291 -7.74 -16.67 18.96
CA VAL A 291 -8.38 -17.99 19.04
C VAL A 291 -7.65 -18.96 18.12
N ILE A 292 -7.34 -20.16 18.63
CA ILE A 292 -6.64 -21.20 17.86
C ILE A 292 -7.68 -22.05 17.12
N LEU A 293 -7.64 -21.98 15.79
CA LEU A 293 -8.41 -22.85 14.90
C LEU A 293 -7.58 -24.08 14.54
N LYS A 294 -8.04 -25.28 14.91
CA LYS A 294 -7.34 -26.55 14.62
C LYS A 294 -7.39 -26.96 13.14
N LYS A 295 -8.39 -26.49 12.40
CA LYS A 295 -8.66 -26.82 10.99
C LYS A 295 -9.04 -25.55 10.24
N SER A 296 -8.81 -25.55 8.92
CA SER A 296 -9.15 -24.45 8.01
C SER A 296 -10.65 -24.18 7.99
N ALA A 297 -11.04 -22.91 8.09
CA ALA A 297 -12.43 -22.46 8.09
C ALA A 297 -12.61 -21.26 7.16
N ASP A 298 -13.82 -21.12 6.60
CA ASP A 298 -14.17 -20.00 5.73
C ASP A 298 -14.38 -18.71 6.53
N ILE A 299 -13.84 -17.60 6.04
CA ILE A 299 -13.88 -16.28 6.69
C ILE A 299 -15.32 -15.79 6.87
N ALA A 300 -16.24 -16.07 5.94
CA ALA A 300 -17.63 -15.68 6.09
C ALA A 300 -18.36 -16.55 7.12
N VAL A 301 -17.98 -17.82 7.29
CA VAL A 301 -18.44 -18.62 8.43
C VAL A 301 -17.90 -18.03 9.72
N LEU A 302 -16.58 -17.87 9.84
CA LEU A 302 -15.94 -17.32 11.04
C LEU A 302 -16.52 -15.96 11.46
N ALA A 303 -16.76 -15.07 10.49
CA ALA A 303 -17.35 -13.77 10.72
C ALA A 303 -18.80 -13.85 11.24
N ARG A 304 -19.60 -14.78 10.68
CA ARG A 304 -20.97 -15.03 11.14
C ARG A 304 -20.99 -15.53 12.59
N VAL A 305 -20.12 -16.48 12.92
CA VAL A 305 -19.98 -17.02 14.28
C VAL A 305 -19.54 -15.95 15.28
N ALA A 306 -18.60 -15.10 14.87
CA ALA A 306 -18.13 -13.98 15.69
C ALA A 306 -19.15 -12.81 15.79
N GLY A 307 -20.24 -12.84 15.01
CA GLY A 307 -21.20 -11.74 14.95
C GLY A 307 -20.62 -10.44 14.39
N ILE A 308 -19.63 -10.52 13.49
CA ILE A 308 -18.96 -9.36 12.88
C ILE A 308 -18.99 -9.43 11.36
N LYS A 309 -18.72 -8.30 10.69
CA LYS A 309 -18.62 -8.26 9.23
C LYS A 309 -17.37 -8.98 8.76
N ALA A 310 -17.45 -9.76 7.67
CA ALA A 310 -16.29 -10.44 7.08
C ALA A 310 -15.16 -9.46 6.70
N LYS A 311 -15.48 -8.22 6.33
CA LYS A 311 -14.48 -7.16 6.11
C LYS A 311 -13.69 -6.86 7.39
N MET A 312 -14.36 -6.70 8.52
CA MET A 312 -13.73 -6.45 9.81
C MET A 312 -12.81 -7.61 10.19
N LEU A 313 -13.27 -8.85 10.06
CA LEU A 313 -12.40 -10.01 10.33
C LEU A 313 -11.13 -10.03 9.46
N ARG A 314 -11.23 -9.64 8.18
CA ARG A 314 -10.06 -9.47 7.29
C ARG A 314 -9.20 -8.27 7.64
N ASP A 315 -9.74 -7.24 8.28
CA ASP A 315 -8.98 -6.07 8.71
C ASP A 315 -8.15 -6.42 9.97
N TYR A 316 -8.68 -7.30 10.84
CA TYR A 316 -7.95 -7.88 11.97
C TYR A 316 -6.93 -8.96 11.57
N ASN A 317 -7.15 -9.65 10.45
CA ASN A 317 -6.26 -10.69 9.92
C ASN A 317 -5.76 -10.31 8.51
N PRO A 318 -5.01 -9.19 8.38
CA PRO A 318 -4.59 -8.65 7.10
C PRO A 318 -3.63 -9.56 6.31
N GLU A 319 -3.00 -10.53 6.99
CA GLU A 319 -2.17 -11.56 6.37
C GLU A 319 -2.97 -12.51 5.48
N LEU A 320 -4.27 -12.71 5.74
CA LEU A 320 -5.09 -13.63 4.97
C LEU A 320 -5.32 -13.10 3.54
N ARG A 321 -4.87 -13.90 2.56
CA ARG A 321 -5.03 -13.65 1.13
C ARG A 321 -6.32 -14.24 0.57
N GLN A 322 -6.86 -15.27 1.23
CA GLN A 322 -7.99 -16.06 0.78
C GLN A 322 -9.23 -15.76 1.60
N SER A 323 -10.38 -16.25 1.13
CA SER A 323 -11.63 -16.27 1.88
C SER A 323 -11.67 -17.36 2.96
N ALA A 324 -10.54 -18.00 3.28
CA ALA A 324 -10.45 -19.07 4.28
C ALA A 324 -9.10 -19.03 5.00
N THR A 325 -9.04 -19.62 6.19
CA THR A 325 -7.81 -19.78 6.98
C THR A 325 -6.94 -20.92 6.45
N PRO A 326 -5.62 -20.96 6.77
CA PRO A 326 -4.72 -21.99 6.27
C PRO A 326 -5.13 -23.42 6.64
N THR A 327 -4.75 -24.40 5.80
CA THR A 327 -5.01 -25.84 6.02
C THR A 327 -3.89 -26.58 6.74
N ASP A 328 -2.71 -25.97 6.78
CA ASP A 328 -1.49 -26.52 7.35
C ASP A 328 -1.40 -26.20 8.83
N GLY A 329 -2.16 -26.95 9.63
CA GLY A 329 -2.07 -26.92 11.09
C GLY A 329 -2.89 -25.79 11.76
N PRO A 330 -2.63 -25.53 13.05
CA PRO A 330 -3.41 -24.58 13.82
C PRO A 330 -3.17 -23.14 13.34
N TYR A 331 -4.25 -22.38 13.20
CA TYR A 331 -4.19 -20.95 12.83
C TYR A 331 -4.67 -20.07 13.99
N LYS A 332 -3.90 -19.03 14.30
CA LYS A 332 -4.24 -18.02 15.31
C LYS A 332 -5.12 -16.94 14.66
N LEU A 333 -6.43 -17.07 14.86
CA LEU A 333 -7.41 -16.08 14.39
C LEU A 333 -7.45 -14.90 15.36
N LYS A 334 -7.23 -13.69 14.85
CA LYS A 334 -7.36 -12.43 15.61
C LYS A 334 -8.80 -11.94 15.55
N LEU A 335 -9.39 -11.66 16.70
CA LEU A 335 -10.75 -11.12 16.85
C LEU A 335 -10.70 -9.80 17.63
N PRO A 336 -11.66 -8.88 17.44
CA PRO A 336 -11.80 -7.72 18.34
C PRO A 336 -11.92 -8.17 19.80
N VAL A 337 -11.40 -7.35 20.71
CA VAL A 337 -11.52 -7.60 22.16
C VAL A 337 -12.99 -7.78 22.57
N GLY A 338 -13.24 -8.76 23.44
CA GLY A 338 -14.57 -9.07 23.96
C GLY A 338 -15.39 -10.02 23.07
N LYS A 339 -14.85 -10.48 21.93
CA LYS A 339 -15.53 -11.44 21.05
C LYS A 339 -15.07 -12.88 21.22
N LYS A 340 -13.96 -13.12 21.91
CA LYS A 340 -13.36 -14.46 22.04
C LYS A 340 -14.30 -15.48 22.68
N GLU A 341 -14.91 -15.15 23.81
CA GLU A 341 -15.74 -16.10 24.56
C GLU A 341 -17.00 -16.51 23.80
N ASP A 342 -17.73 -15.54 23.28
CA ASP A 342 -18.93 -15.77 22.46
C ASP A 342 -18.59 -16.55 21.19
N PHE A 343 -17.47 -16.22 20.54
CA PHE A 343 -16.99 -16.95 19.38
C PHE A 343 -16.74 -18.42 19.73
N VAL A 344 -16.04 -18.73 20.83
CA VAL A 344 -15.74 -20.12 21.20
C VAL A 344 -17.02 -20.91 21.51
N LYS A 345 -17.99 -20.30 22.21
CA LYS A 345 -19.30 -20.93 22.49
C LYS A 345 -20.04 -21.24 21.19
N ALA A 346 -20.20 -20.25 20.31
CA ALA A 346 -20.90 -20.41 19.05
C ALA A 346 -20.17 -21.36 18.08
N TRP A 347 -18.82 -21.31 18.06
CA TRP A 347 -17.99 -22.18 17.24
C TRP A 347 -18.16 -23.66 17.63
N ASN A 348 -18.29 -23.94 18.94
CA ASN A 348 -18.49 -25.29 19.45
C ASN A 348 -19.91 -25.82 19.25
N ALA A 349 -20.91 -24.94 19.07
CA ALA A 349 -22.30 -25.32 18.82
C ALA A 349 -22.57 -25.74 17.37
N ILE A 350 -21.79 -25.27 16.41
CA ILE A 350 -22.04 -25.50 14.98
C ILE A 350 -21.63 -26.93 14.57
N PRO A 351 -22.40 -27.66 13.74
CA PRO A 351 -22.00 -28.97 13.21
C PRO A 351 -20.67 -28.95 12.44
N GLU A 352 -19.85 -30.01 12.55
CA GLU A 352 -18.49 -30.04 11.97
C GLU A 352 -18.47 -29.85 10.44
N ASN A 353 -19.50 -30.35 9.75
CA ASN A 353 -19.73 -30.19 8.31
C ASN A 353 -20.01 -28.74 7.89
N GLU A 354 -20.50 -27.89 8.79
CA GLU A 354 -20.74 -26.47 8.54
C GLU A 354 -19.55 -25.59 8.94
N ARG A 355 -18.66 -26.09 9.83
CA ARG A 355 -17.42 -25.40 10.23
C ARG A 355 -16.39 -25.33 9.09
N PHE A 356 -16.33 -26.37 8.28
CA PHE A 356 -15.27 -26.59 7.30
C PHE A 356 -15.82 -26.65 5.88
N ALA A 357 -16.21 -25.49 5.32
CA ALA A 357 -16.56 -25.44 3.90
C ALA A 357 -15.35 -25.87 3.04
N PRO A 358 -15.44 -26.92 2.20
CA PRO A 358 -14.31 -27.33 1.37
C PRO A 358 -14.12 -26.33 0.23
N GLN A 359 -13.04 -25.54 0.24
CA GLN A 359 -12.72 -24.64 -0.88
C GLN A 359 -11.60 -25.19 -1.78
N PHE A 360 -11.69 -26.49 -2.06
CA PHE A 360 -10.90 -27.12 -3.10
C PHE A 360 -11.85 -27.81 -4.05
N VAL A 361 -11.74 -27.49 -5.33
CA VAL A 361 -12.23 -28.39 -6.37
C VAL A 361 -11.08 -29.31 -6.72
N ILE A 362 -11.33 -30.61 -6.63
CA ILE A 362 -10.41 -31.58 -7.19
C ILE A 362 -10.61 -31.55 -8.71
N HIS A 363 -9.64 -30.96 -9.41
CA HIS A 363 -9.62 -30.91 -10.86
C HIS A 363 -8.74 -32.05 -11.39
N ARG A 364 -9.30 -32.92 -12.23
CA ARG A 364 -8.54 -33.94 -12.96
C ARG A 364 -8.04 -33.33 -14.26
N VAL A 365 -6.71 -33.24 -14.41
CA VAL A 365 -6.05 -32.67 -15.59
C VAL A 365 -6.46 -33.45 -16.84
N ARG A 366 -6.97 -32.75 -17.85
CA ARG A 366 -7.33 -33.31 -19.16
C ARG A 366 -6.19 -33.17 -20.16
N TYR A 367 -6.31 -33.88 -21.28
CA TYR A 367 -5.38 -33.76 -22.40
C TYR A 367 -5.29 -32.29 -22.87
N GLY A 368 -4.07 -31.76 -22.99
CA GLY A 368 -3.82 -30.37 -23.37
C GLY A 368 -3.96 -29.32 -22.25
N GLU A 369 -4.34 -29.71 -21.02
CA GLU A 369 -4.37 -28.78 -19.89
C GLU A 369 -2.98 -28.64 -19.23
N SER A 370 -2.60 -27.41 -18.87
CA SER A 370 -1.39 -27.06 -18.12
C SER A 370 -1.75 -26.31 -16.84
N LEU A 371 -0.79 -26.11 -15.92
CA LEU A 371 -1.04 -25.26 -14.74
C LEU A 371 -1.53 -23.86 -15.15
N TRP A 372 -1.06 -23.33 -16.29
CA TRP A 372 -1.51 -22.03 -16.79
C TRP A 372 -2.99 -22.08 -17.20
N THR A 373 -3.40 -23.03 -18.03
CA THR A 373 -4.80 -23.10 -18.50
C THR A 373 -5.76 -23.41 -17.35
N ILE A 374 -5.36 -24.29 -16.43
CA ILE A 374 -6.14 -24.63 -15.24
C ILE A 374 -6.22 -23.41 -14.30
N SER A 375 -5.12 -22.70 -14.09
CA SER A 375 -5.12 -21.50 -13.24
C SER A 375 -6.06 -20.42 -13.78
N LYS A 376 -6.07 -20.20 -15.10
CA LYS A 376 -6.98 -19.27 -15.78
C LYS A 376 -8.44 -19.70 -15.69
N LYS A 377 -8.72 -21.00 -15.84
CA LYS A 377 -10.06 -21.58 -15.74
C LYS A 377 -10.70 -21.34 -14.38
N TYR A 378 -9.93 -21.45 -13.31
CA TYR A 378 -10.41 -21.32 -11.93
C TYR A 378 -10.11 -19.94 -11.29
N GLY A 379 -9.47 -19.02 -12.01
CA GLY A 379 -9.18 -17.67 -11.51
C GLY A 379 -8.15 -17.64 -10.36
N VAL A 380 -7.23 -18.61 -10.34
CA VAL A 380 -6.15 -18.75 -9.35
C VAL A 380 -4.79 -18.42 -9.98
N SER A 381 -3.77 -18.10 -9.18
CA SER A 381 -2.43 -17.90 -9.72
C SER A 381 -1.72 -19.26 -9.94
N ILE A 382 -0.84 -19.31 -10.94
CA ILE A 382 -0.02 -20.52 -11.23
C ILE A 382 0.88 -20.86 -10.05
N HIS A 383 1.47 -19.83 -9.43
CA HIS A 383 2.33 -19.99 -8.26
C HIS A 383 1.57 -20.68 -7.13
N ASP A 384 0.35 -20.23 -6.89
CA ASP A 384 -0.44 -20.72 -5.78
C ASP A 384 -1.03 -22.12 -6.06
N LEU A 385 -1.47 -22.37 -7.30
CA LEU A 385 -1.89 -23.72 -7.73
C LEU A 385 -0.74 -24.73 -7.61
N ALA A 386 0.49 -24.33 -7.96
CA ALA A 386 1.69 -25.15 -7.79
C ALA A 386 2.04 -25.37 -6.31
N ALA A 387 1.96 -24.33 -5.49
CA ALA A 387 2.25 -24.39 -4.05
C ALA A 387 1.32 -25.35 -3.31
N VAL A 388 0.00 -25.26 -3.54
CA VAL A 388 -1.01 -26.12 -2.90
C VAL A 388 -0.80 -27.60 -3.25
N ASN A 389 -0.35 -27.89 -4.46
CA ASN A 389 -0.11 -29.25 -4.94
C ASN A 389 1.34 -29.70 -4.77
N LYS A 390 2.18 -28.92 -4.08
CA LYS A 390 3.62 -29.19 -3.86
C LYS A 390 4.39 -29.45 -5.17
N ILE A 391 3.98 -28.78 -6.26
CA ILE A 391 4.59 -28.95 -7.58
C ILE A 391 5.80 -28.02 -7.70
N ARG A 392 7.01 -28.60 -7.70
CA ARG A 392 8.26 -27.86 -7.90
C ARG A 392 8.50 -27.49 -9.37
N ASN A 393 8.24 -28.43 -10.29
CA ASN A 393 8.38 -28.20 -11.73
C ASN A 393 7.02 -28.03 -12.39
N ARG A 394 6.71 -26.80 -12.81
CA ARG A 394 5.43 -26.38 -13.37
C ARG A 394 5.07 -27.08 -14.69
N ASN A 395 6.08 -27.62 -15.40
CA ASN A 395 5.92 -28.29 -16.68
C ASN A 395 5.67 -29.80 -16.55
N LYS A 396 5.70 -30.37 -15.33
CA LYS A 396 5.53 -31.82 -15.09
C LYS A 396 4.12 -32.23 -14.68
N VAL A 397 3.09 -31.46 -15.06
CA VAL A 397 1.70 -31.85 -14.80
C VAL A 397 1.25 -32.89 -15.81
N ARG A 398 0.75 -34.04 -15.32
CA ARG A 398 0.37 -35.18 -16.17
C ARG A 398 -1.13 -35.26 -16.38
N VAL A 399 -1.54 -35.71 -17.56
CA VAL A 399 -2.94 -36.03 -17.85
C VAL A 399 -3.44 -37.06 -16.83
N GLY A 400 -4.63 -36.83 -16.29
CA GLY A 400 -5.25 -37.67 -15.25
C GLY A 400 -4.83 -37.34 -13.81
N GLN A 401 -3.83 -36.48 -13.60
CA GLN A 401 -3.42 -36.03 -12.27
C GLN A 401 -4.56 -35.25 -11.59
N LYS A 402 -4.82 -35.56 -10.32
CA LYS A 402 -5.80 -34.82 -9.49
C LYS A 402 -5.09 -33.64 -8.83
N LEU A 403 -5.46 -32.43 -9.22
CA LEU A 403 -4.98 -31.19 -8.61
C LEU A 403 -6.04 -30.64 -7.66
N LYS A 404 -5.62 -30.31 -6.44
CA LYS A 404 -6.41 -29.50 -5.52
C LYS A 404 -6.37 -28.07 -6.03
N VAL A 405 -7.46 -27.61 -6.64
CA VAL A 405 -7.58 -26.23 -7.11
C VAL A 405 -8.27 -25.43 -6.02
N PRO A 406 -7.56 -24.49 -5.38
CA PRO A 406 -8.16 -23.68 -4.34
C PRO A 406 -9.16 -22.71 -4.98
N LEU A 407 -10.44 -22.81 -4.64
CA LEU A 407 -11.38 -21.79 -5.07
C LEU A 407 -11.16 -20.54 -4.20
N LYS A 408 -11.06 -19.36 -4.81
CA LYS A 408 -11.28 -18.11 -4.07
C LYS A 408 -12.66 -18.24 -3.46
N GLY A 409 -12.76 -18.28 -2.14
CA GLY A 409 -14.03 -18.56 -1.50
C GLY A 409 -15.12 -17.69 -2.09
N GLY A 410 -16.05 -18.39 -2.73
CA GLY A 410 -17.19 -17.78 -3.36
C GLY A 410 -17.83 -16.89 -2.30
N GLN A 411 -18.17 -15.66 -2.69
CA GLN A 411 -19.01 -14.84 -1.84
C GLN A 411 -20.20 -15.70 -1.43
N ILE A 412 -20.32 -15.98 -0.13
CA ILE A 412 -21.52 -16.59 0.41
C ILE A 412 -22.61 -15.53 0.20
N TRP A 413 -23.44 -15.75 -0.82
CA TRP A 413 -24.43 -14.78 -1.26
C TRP A 413 -25.67 -14.85 -0.38
N GLY A 414 -25.65 -14.08 0.71
CA GLY A 414 -26.83 -13.78 1.52
C GLY A 414 -26.78 -14.34 2.94
N THR A 415 -27.48 -13.67 3.84
CA THR A 415 -27.51 -13.92 5.29
C THR A 415 -28.66 -14.84 5.72
N GLY A 416 -29.42 -15.43 4.78
CA GLY A 416 -30.50 -16.36 5.08
C GLY A 416 -29.98 -17.74 5.50
N GLU A 417 -30.80 -18.47 6.26
CA GLU A 417 -30.49 -19.80 6.82
C GLU A 417 -30.01 -20.83 5.77
N ASN A 418 -30.36 -20.64 4.50
CA ASN A 418 -29.99 -21.53 3.39
C ASN A 418 -28.82 -21.03 2.50
N GLY A 419 -28.13 -19.95 2.89
CA GLY A 419 -27.01 -19.38 2.11
C GLY A 419 -27.42 -18.57 0.89
N GLY A 420 -28.64 -17.99 0.94
CA GLY A 420 -29.24 -17.09 -0.04
C GLY A 420 -29.67 -15.75 0.58
N PRO A 421 -30.18 -14.79 -0.22
CA PRO A 421 -30.81 -13.57 0.30
C PRO A 421 -31.94 -13.89 1.31
N PRO A 422 -32.13 -13.11 2.39
CA PRO A 422 -33.23 -13.32 3.34
C PRO A 422 -34.59 -13.41 2.63
N GLY A 423 -35.43 -14.35 3.06
CA GLY A 423 -36.75 -14.58 2.47
C GLY A 423 -36.73 -15.13 1.04
N HIS A 424 -35.64 -15.77 0.59
CA HIS A 424 -35.58 -16.43 -0.71
C HIS A 424 -35.29 -17.93 -0.59
N SER A 425 -35.96 -18.73 -1.40
CA SER A 425 -35.78 -20.18 -1.51
C SER A 425 -34.86 -20.53 -2.68
N LYS A 426 -34.04 -21.58 -2.52
CA LYS A 426 -33.12 -22.06 -3.55
C LYS A 426 -33.86 -22.97 -4.53
N ARG A 427 -33.86 -22.62 -5.82
CA ARG A 427 -34.30 -23.51 -6.91
C ARG A 427 -33.15 -23.82 -7.86
N ILE A 428 -33.11 -25.05 -8.36
CA ILE A 428 -32.17 -25.47 -9.39
C ILE A 428 -32.94 -25.58 -10.71
N TYR A 429 -32.62 -24.68 -11.64
CA TYR A 429 -33.20 -24.69 -12.98
C TYR A 429 -32.28 -25.45 -13.95
N LYS A 430 -32.84 -26.32 -14.77
CA LYS A 430 -32.11 -27.02 -15.84
C LYS A 430 -32.43 -26.34 -17.16
N VAL A 431 -31.43 -25.69 -17.74
CA VAL A 431 -31.52 -24.96 -19.01
C VAL A 431 -32.03 -25.89 -20.11
N LYS A 432 -33.08 -25.50 -20.80
CA LYS A 432 -33.68 -26.19 -21.94
C LYS A 432 -33.12 -25.63 -23.25
N ARG A 433 -33.35 -26.34 -24.35
CA ARG A 433 -32.94 -25.90 -25.69
C ARG A 433 -33.77 -24.68 -26.08
N GLY A 434 -33.10 -23.56 -26.36
CA GLY A 434 -33.73 -22.28 -26.73
C GLY A 434 -33.79 -21.25 -25.60
N ASP A 435 -33.46 -21.63 -24.36
CA ASP A 435 -33.49 -20.70 -23.24
C ASP A 435 -32.43 -19.60 -23.37
N THR A 436 -32.80 -18.40 -22.89
CA THR A 436 -31.87 -17.31 -22.66
C THR A 436 -31.84 -16.93 -21.17
N LEU A 437 -30.71 -16.40 -20.70
CA LEU A 437 -30.64 -15.86 -19.33
C LEU A 437 -31.70 -14.78 -19.06
N GLY A 438 -32.10 -14.02 -20.09
CA GLY A 438 -33.15 -13.01 -20.02
C GLY A 438 -34.49 -13.63 -19.66
N GLN A 439 -34.95 -14.60 -20.45
CA GLN A 439 -36.21 -15.31 -20.21
C GLN A 439 -36.21 -16.03 -18.85
N ILE A 440 -35.12 -16.73 -18.50
CA ILE A 440 -35.01 -17.37 -17.18
C ILE A 440 -35.06 -16.32 -16.04
N ALA A 441 -34.55 -15.11 -16.25
CA ALA A 441 -34.65 -14.07 -15.23
C ALA A 441 -36.09 -13.60 -15.04
N GLU A 442 -36.82 -13.41 -16.14
CA GLU A 442 -38.22 -13.00 -16.16
C GLU A 442 -39.13 -14.06 -15.52
N ASP A 443 -39.01 -15.32 -15.93
CA ASP A 443 -39.78 -16.46 -15.41
C ASP A 443 -39.71 -16.61 -13.88
N PHE A 444 -38.57 -16.21 -13.30
CA PHE A 444 -38.31 -16.33 -11.87
C PHE A 444 -38.35 -14.98 -11.12
N GLY A 445 -38.87 -13.93 -11.75
CA GLY A 445 -39.02 -12.61 -11.13
C GLY A 445 -37.71 -11.99 -10.64
N THR A 446 -36.62 -12.20 -11.38
CA THR A 446 -35.28 -11.72 -11.06
C THR A 446 -34.65 -11.01 -12.26
N VAL A 447 -33.36 -10.65 -12.16
CA VAL A 447 -32.61 -10.01 -13.25
C VAL A 447 -31.40 -10.85 -13.65
N THR A 448 -31.01 -10.77 -14.92
CA THR A 448 -29.89 -11.55 -15.48
C THR A 448 -28.59 -11.33 -14.71
N SER A 449 -28.36 -10.12 -14.20
CA SER A 449 -27.23 -9.79 -13.35
C SER A 449 -27.21 -10.61 -12.06
N LYS A 450 -28.37 -10.83 -11.43
CA LYS A 450 -28.50 -11.68 -10.23
C LYS A 450 -28.26 -13.15 -10.56
N ILE A 451 -28.84 -13.69 -11.64
CA ILE A 451 -28.61 -15.09 -12.06
C ILE A 451 -27.13 -15.34 -12.35
N ARG A 452 -26.49 -14.47 -13.13
CA ARG A 452 -25.05 -14.56 -13.42
C ARG A 452 -24.25 -14.59 -12.12
N ARG A 453 -24.59 -13.69 -11.20
CA ARG A 453 -23.92 -13.51 -9.92
C ARG A 453 -24.08 -14.73 -9.00
N TRP A 454 -25.27 -15.35 -8.95
CA TRP A 454 -25.51 -16.58 -8.19
C TRP A 454 -24.78 -17.80 -8.74
N ASN A 455 -24.48 -17.78 -10.04
CA ASN A 455 -23.85 -18.88 -10.77
C ASN A 455 -22.38 -18.62 -11.13
N ASN A 456 -21.74 -17.59 -10.53
CA ASN A 456 -20.35 -17.18 -10.80
C ASN A 456 -20.03 -16.96 -12.30
N MET A 457 -21.01 -16.48 -13.08
CA MET A 457 -20.82 -16.13 -14.49
C MET A 457 -20.22 -14.73 -14.62
N LYS A 458 -19.36 -14.53 -15.64
CA LYS A 458 -18.74 -13.23 -15.91
C LYS A 458 -19.80 -12.18 -16.26
N TYR A 459 -19.50 -10.91 -15.94
CA TYR A 459 -20.29 -9.77 -16.40
C TYR A 459 -20.38 -9.77 -17.94
N GLY A 460 -21.58 -9.56 -18.48
CA GLY A 460 -21.83 -9.66 -19.93
C GLY A 460 -21.83 -11.08 -20.52
N SER A 461 -21.72 -12.14 -19.70
CA SER A 461 -21.86 -13.51 -20.20
C SER A 461 -23.35 -13.81 -20.48
N HIS A 462 -23.68 -14.15 -21.73
CA HIS A 462 -25.03 -14.56 -22.15
C HIS A 462 -25.10 -16.05 -22.51
N LEU A 463 -23.96 -16.71 -22.64
CA LEU A 463 -23.89 -18.11 -23.03
C LEU A 463 -24.36 -19.02 -21.89
N ILE A 464 -25.43 -19.76 -22.16
CA ILE A 464 -25.90 -20.89 -21.38
C ILE A 464 -26.11 -22.07 -22.34
N HIS A 465 -25.90 -23.29 -21.85
CA HIS A 465 -26.01 -24.50 -22.67
C HIS A 465 -27.20 -25.36 -22.22
N PRO A 466 -27.92 -26.01 -23.16
CA PRO A 466 -28.95 -26.98 -22.81
C PRO A 466 -28.40 -28.05 -21.85
N GLY A 467 -29.12 -28.31 -20.77
CA GLY A 467 -28.75 -29.23 -19.70
C GLY A 467 -27.94 -28.61 -18.55
N GLN A 468 -27.46 -27.37 -18.69
CA GLN A 468 -26.75 -26.65 -17.63
C GLN A 468 -27.68 -26.42 -16.42
N LYS A 469 -27.18 -26.67 -15.21
CA LYS A 469 -27.91 -26.40 -13.97
C LYS A 469 -27.57 -25.00 -13.46
N LEU A 470 -28.58 -24.16 -13.28
CA LEU A 470 -28.46 -22.81 -12.73
C LEU A 470 -29.13 -22.75 -11.35
N VAL A 471 -28.46 -22.17 -10.38
CA VAL A 471 -29.01 -21.80 -9.07
C VAL A 471 -29.79 -20.50 -9.23
N ILE A 472 -31.05 -20.51 -8.82
CA ILE A 472 -31.96 -19.36 -8.84
C ILE A 472 -32.53 -19.18 -7.44
N TRP A 473 -32.44 -17.96 -6.90
CA TRP A 473 -33.05 -17.60 -5.63
C TRP A 473 -34.37 -16.91 -5.87
N VAL A 474 -35.46 -17.51 -5.41
CA VAL A 474 -36.84 -17.02 -5.63
C VAL A 474 -37.36 -16.48 -4.31
N LYS A 475 -37.90 -15.27 -4.30
CA LYS A 475 -38.52 -14.68 -3.11
C LYS A 475 -39.66 -15.58 -2.63
N GLY A 476 -39.61 -16.00 -1.37
CA GLY A 476 -40.73 -16.69 -0.72
C GLY A 476 -41.92 -15.73 -0.67
N GLY A 477 -43.08 -16.21 -1.09
CA GLY A 477 -44.35 -15.49 -0.97
C GLY A 477 -44.73 -15.26 0.48
#